data_AF-A0A851GBT8-F1
#
_entry.id   AF-A0A851GBT8-F1
#
_cell.length_a   1.000
_cell.length_b   1.000
_cell.length_c   1.000
_cell.angle_alpha   90.00
_cell.angle_beta   90.00
_cell.angle_gamma   90.00
#
_symmetry.space_group_name_H-M   'P 1'
#
loop_
_entity.id
_entity.type
_entity.pdbx_description
1 polymer ?
#
loop_
_entity_poly.entity_id
_entity_poly.type
_entity_poly.pdbx_seq_one_letter_code
_entity_poly.pdbx_strand_id
1 'polypeptide(L)'
;MEKPERATKESSLTNISAKKKNTTGETPKTVRMTPAEKVLAQELVEQIQALTHKNITVSTLLRAGLYLAQAAGPEKVLKAIKENI
;
A
#
# COMPACT_ATOMS: atom_id res chain seq x y z
N MET A 1 -50.66 -16.48 31.16
CA MET A 1 -49.90 -15.99 29.99
C MET A 1 -48.44 -15.96 30.37
N GLU A 2 -47.71 -16.99 29.97
CA GLU A 2 -46.25 -17.11 30.11
C GLU A 2 -45.53 -16.11 29.21
N LYS A 3 -44.42 -15.58 29.70
CA LYS A 3 -43.46 -14.78 28.93
C LYS A 3 -42.16 -15.61 28.86
N PRO A 4 -41.63 -15.96 27.68
CA PRO A 4 -40.50 -16.86 27.62
C PRO A 4 -39.20 -16.12 27.95
N GLU A 5 -38.44 -16.73 28.85
CA GLU A 5 -37.09 -16.37 29.27
C GLU A 5 -36.13 -16.50 28.08
N ARG A 6 -35.52 -15.39 27.64
CA ARG A 6 -34.50 -15.43 26.58
C ARG A 6 -33.19 -15.89 27.19
N ALA A 7 -32.81 -17.13 26.88
CA ALA A 7 -31.52 -17.72 27.18
C ALA A 7 -30.36 -16.78 26.80
N THR A 8 -29.59 -16.36 27.80
CA THR A 8 -28.27 -15.75 27.65
C THR A 8 -27.30 -16.79 27.08
N LYS A 9 -27.18 -16.85 25.75
CA LYS A 9 -26.04 -17.52 25.12
C LYS A 9 -24.86 -16.58 25.16
N GLU A 10 -23.89 -16.99 25.97
CA GLU A 10 -22.56 -16.41 26.15
C GLU A 10 -21.98 -15.96 24.81
N SER A 11 -21.74 -14.65 24.71
CA SER A 11 -21.04 -14.05 23.58
C SER A 11 -19.57 -14.48 23.66
N SER A 12 -19.24 -15.60 23.01
CA SER A 12 -17.85 -15.99 22.78
C SER A 12 -17.23 -14.97 21.81
N LEU A 13 -16.57 -13.97 22.38
CA LEU A 13 -15.75 -13.02 21.64
C LEU A 13 -14.57 -13.81 21.05
N THR A 14 -14.67 -14.20 19.78
CA THR A 14 -13.52 -14.65 19.02
C THR A 14 -12.57 -13.47 18.84
N ASN A 15 -11.42 -13.54 19.49
CA ASN A 15 -10.30 -12.62 19.29
C ASN A 15 -9.81 -12.73 17.84
N ILE A 16 -10.51 -12.10 16.90
CA ILE A 16 -9.94 -11.79 15.60
C ILE A 16 -8.79 -10.84 15.91
N SER A 17 -7.58 -11.37 15.86
CA SER A 17 -6.34 -10.58 15.84
C SER A 17 -6.36 -9.74 14.57
N ALA A 18 -7.13 -8.66 14.60
CA ALA A 18 -7.15 -7.65 13.57
C ALA A 18 -5.75 -7.07 13.55
N LYS A 19 -4.96 -7.48 12.55
CA LYS A 19 -3.67 -6.88 12.24
C LYS A 19 -3.89 -5.37 12.23
N LYS A 20 -3.45 -4.69 13.29
CA LYS A 20 -3.68 -3.26 13.50
C LYS A 20 -3.23 -2.58 12.22
N LYS A 21 -4.18 -2.00 11.47
CA LYS A 21 -3.83 -1.14 10.35
C LYS A 21 -3.03 -0.01 10.97
N ASN A 22 -1.73 0.03 10.68
CA ASN A 22 -0.83 1.06 11.14
C ASN A 22 -1.10 2.33 10.32
N THR A 23 -2.32 2.85 10.43
CA THR A 23 -2.72 4.14 9.91
C THR A 23 -2.40 5.12 11.01
N THR A 24 -1.23 5.75 10.95
CA THR A 24 -1.10 7.11 11.49
C THR A 24 -2.32 7.89 10.98
N GLY A 25 -3.01 8.65 11.84
CA GLY A 25 -4.29 9.31 11.53
C GLY A 25 -4.23 10.36 10.39
N GLU A 26 -3.11 10.43 9.68
CA GLU A 26 -2.91 11.26 8.50
C GLU A 26 -3.53 10.57 7.28
N THR A 27 -4.45 11.27 6.63
CA THR A 27 -5.09 10.76 5.41
C THR A 27 -4.06 10.68 4.27
N PRO A 28 -4.04 9.59 3.48
CA PRO A 28 -3.12 9.47 2.36
C PRO A 28 -3.26 10.66 1.41
N LYS A 29 -2.16 11.35 1.12
CA LYS A 29 -2.15 12.44 0.14
C LYS A 29 -2.14 11.87 -1.27
N THR A 30 -3.03 12.36 -2.12
CA THR A 30 -3.07 11.98 -3.54
C THR A 30 -1.85 12.57 -4.27
N VAL A 31 -1.04 11.71 -4.87
CA VAL A 31 0.05 12.12 -5.78
C VAL A 31 -0.49 12.18 -7.20
N ARG A 32 -0.31 13.32 -7.88
CA ARG A 32 -0.70 13.47 -9.28
C ARG A 32 0.44 12.97 -10.15
N MET A 33 0.14 12.02 -11.02
CA MET A 33 1.05 11.53 -12.05
C MET A 33 0.59 12.05 -13.42
N THR A 34 1.53 12.46 -14.26
CA THR A 34 1.28 12.76 -15.66
C THR A 34 0.89 11.49 -16.42
N PRO A 35 0.23 11.60 -17.59
CA PRO A 35 -0.09 10.42 -18.41
C PRO A 35 1.15 9.60 -18.78
N ALA A 36 2.26 10.26 -19.11
CA ALA A 36 3.51 9.59 -19.46
C ALA A 36 4.09 8.78 -18.28
N GLU A 37 4.10 9.34 -17.07
CA GLU A 37 4.55 8.64 -15.86
C GLU A 37 3.70 7.41 -15.54
N LYS A 38 2.39 7.45 -15.82
CA LYS A 38 1.51 6.30 -15.62
C LYS A 38 1.83 5.16 -16.58
N VAL A 39 2.10 5.47 -17.84
CA VAL A 39 2.48 4.46 -18.84
C VAL A 39 3.81 3.82 -18.45
N LEU A 40 4.82 4.64 -18.13
CA LEU A 40 6.13 4.15 -17.70
C LEU A 40 6.03 3.26 -16.46
N ALA A 41 5.25 3.66 -15.46
CA ALA A 41 5.05 2.86 -14.26
C ALA A 41 4.34 1.53 -14.56
N GLN A 42 3.41 1.52 -15.52
CA GLN A 42 2.68 0.32 -15.92
C GLN A 42 3.59 -0.65 -16.69
N GLU A 43 4.39 -0.17 -17.64
CA GLU A 43 5.36 -0.98 -18.37
C GLU A 43 6.37 -1.63 -17.42
N LEU A 44 6.86 -0.88 -16.44
CA LEU A 44 7.78 -1.42 -15.45
C LEU A 44 7.12 -2.48 -14.55
N VAL A 45 5.85 -2.31 -14.20
CA VAL A 45 5.08 -3.34 -13.46
C VAL A 45 4.96 -4.62 -14.29
N GLU A 46 4.67 -4.51 -15.59
CA GLU A 46 4.56 -5.67 -16.48
C GLU A 46 5.88 -6.42 -16.61
N GLN A 47 7.00 -5.70 -16.76
CA GLN A 47 8.33 -6.30 -16.78
C GLN A 47 8.66 -7.03 -15.48
N ILE A 48 8.38 -6.42 -14.33
CA ILE A 48 8.61 -7.07 -13.03
C ILE A 48 7.70 -8.29 -12.87
N GLN A 49 6.44 -8.19 -13.30
CA GLN A 49 5.49 -9.28 -13.23
C GLN A 49 5.84 -10.44 -14.16
N ALA A 50 6.55 -10.20 -15.27
CA ALA A 50 7.11 -11.28 -16.08
C ALA A 50 8.19 -12.08 -15.32
N LEU A 51 8.89 -11.46 -14.37
CA LEU A 51 9.94 -12.08 -13.55
C LEU A 51 9.43 -12.74 -12.27
N THR A 52 8.16 -12.55 -11.91
CA THR A 52 7.60 -13.06 -10.66
C THR A 52 6.17 -13.56 -10.82
N HIS A 53 5.81 -14.63 -10.14
CA HIS A 53 4.42 -15.11 -10.12
C HIS A 53 3.50 -14.29 -9.21
N LYS A 54 4.03 -13.24 -8.57
CA LYS A 54 3.26 -12.38 -7.67
C LYS A 54 2.57 -11.27 -8.46
N ASN A 55 1.34 -10.96 -8.07
CA ASN A 55 0.66 -9.79 -8.58
C ASN A 55 1.35 -8.53 -8.03
N ILE A 56 1.98 -7.77 -8.91
CA ILE A 56 2.62 -6.50 -8.58
C ILE A 56 1.74 -5.39 -9.11
N THR A 57 1.50 -4.38 -8.27
CA THR A 57 0.75 -3.19 -8.62
C THR A 57 1.69 -1.99 -8.70
N VAL A 58 1.25 -0.94 -9.40
CA VAL A 58 1.96 0.35 -9.42
C VAL A 58 2.20 0.88 -8.00
N SER A 59 1.23 0.70 -7.08
CA SER A 59 1.41 1.11 -5.68
C SER A 59 2.50 0.33 -4.94
N THR A 60 2.74 -0.93 -5.31
CA THR A 60 3.82 -1.75 -4.75
C THR A 60 5.17 -1.31 -5.29
N LEU A 61 5.24 -1.04 -6.60
CA LEU A 61 6.43 -0.48 -7.26
C LEU A 61 6.83 0.87 -6.65
N LEU A 62 5.89 1.81 -6.52
CA LEU A 62 6.15 3.13 -5.94
C LEU A 62 6.62 3.03 -4.49
N ARG A 63 6.05 2.12 -3.70
CA ARG A 63 6.50 1.87 -2.33
C ARG A 63 7.93 1.33 -2.29
N ALA A 64 8.29 0.40 -3.18
CA ALA A 64 9.65 -0.11 -3.30
C ALA A 64 10.62 1.01 -3.74
N GLY A 65 10.22 1.85 -4.69
CA GLY A 65 10.98 3.01 -5.14
C GLY A 65 11.31 3.98 -4.01
N LEU A 66 10.38 4.23 -3.09
CA LEU A 66 10.63 5.08 -1.91
C LEU A 66 11.71 4.49 -0.98
N TYR A 67 11.68 3.18 -0.74
CA TYR A 67 12.72 2.52 0.07
C TYR A 67 14.08 2.51 -0.63
N LEU A 68 14.11 2.35 -1.96
CA LEU A 68 15.33 2.45 -2.75
C LEU A 68 15.90 3.87 -2.72
N ALA A 69 15.04 4.89 -2.82
CA ALA A 69 15.44 6.29 -2.70
C ALA A 69 16.00 6.61 -1.30
N GLN A 70 15.38 6.07 -0.25
CA GLN A 70 15.88 6.19 1.12
C GLN A 70 17.28 5.55 1.26
N ALA A 71 17.50 4.37 0.67
CA ALA A 71 18.78 3.69 0.71
C ALA A 71 19.86 4.38 -0.14
N ALA A 72 19.48 4.99 -1.27
CA ALA A 72 20.40 5.72 -2.15
C ALA A 72 20.92 7.04 -1.54
N GLY A 73 20.15 7.62 -0.61
CA GLY A 73 20.49 8.87 0.07
C GLY A 73 20.02 10.12 -0.68
N PRO A 74 19.80 11.23 0.06
CA PRO A 74 19.14 12.43 -0.45
C PRO A 74 19.89 13.11 -1.60
N GLU A 75 21.22 13.05 -1.62
CA GLU A 75 22.04 13.67 -2.69
C GLU A 75 21.78 13.04 -4.05
N LYS A 76 21.72 11.70 -4.11
CA LYS A 76 21.43 10.98 -5.35
C LYS A 76 20.00 11.20 -5.81
N VAL A 77 19.06 11.28 -4.86
CA VAL A 77 17.65 11.60 -5.16
C VAL A 77 17.54 13.02 -5.72
N LEU A 78 18.22 14.00 -5.11
CA LEU A 78 18.23 15.38 -5.61
C LEU A 78 18.81 15.46 -7.03
N LYS A 79 19.89 14.72 -7.30
CA LYS A 79 20.44 14.63 -8.65
C LYS A 79 19.43 14.04 -9.64
N ALA A 80 18.79 12.92 -9.30
CA ALA A 80 17.78 12.29 -10.14
C ALA A 80 16.57 13.20 -10.41
N ILE A 81 16.14 14.00 -9.42
CA ILE A 81 15.07 14.98 -9.60
C ILE A 81 15.48 16.03 -10.64
N LYS A 82 16.69 16.60 -10.53
CA LYS A 82 17.19 17.64 -11.46
C LYS A 82 17.34 17.16 -12.90
N GLU A 83 17.55 15.86 -13.10
CA GLU A 83 17.72 15.27 -14.44
C GLU A 83 16.38 14.97 -15.13
N ASN A 84 15.28 14.88 -14.37
CA ASN A 84 13.98 14.41 -14.88
C ASN A 84 12.83 15.42 -14.68
N ILE A 85 13.04 16.49 -13.90
CA ILE A 85 12.11 17.61 -13.67
C ILE A 85 12.84 18.92 -13.92
#